data_AF-W9V397-F1
#
_entry.id   AF-W9V397-F1
#
_cell.length_a   1.000
_cell.length_b   1.000
_cell.length_c   1.000
_cell.angle_alpha   90.00
_cell.angle_beta   90.00
_cell.angle_gamma   90.00
#
_symmetry.space_group_name_H-M   'P 1'
#
loop_
_entity.id
_entity.type
_entity.pdbx_description
1 polymer ?
#
loop_
_entity_poly.entity_id
_entity_poly.type
_entity_poly.pdbx_seq_one_letter_code
_entity_poly.pdbx_strand_id
1 'polypeptide(L)'
;MLAREELVLFVIVASIMLYLSAVGIYYFEHEAQPEAFPSVFHSLWWAMSTLTTVGYGDVYPIAAGGRVFTAFVLFVGLGIVAIPAGMVATALSRARSIEDDAQRPE
;
A
#
# COMPACT_ATOMS: atom_id res chain seq x y z
N MET A 1 -11.10 -7.57 19.57
CA MET A 1 -11.11 -8.73 18.64
C MET A 1 -11.20 -8.25 17.19
N LEU A 2 -12.22 -7.47 16.83
CA LEU A 2 -12.42 -6.91 15.47
C LEU A 2 -11.21 -6.15 14.89
N ALA A 3 -10.59 -5.23 15.64
CA ALA A 3 -9.44 -4.45 15.14
C ALA A 3 -8.21 -5.30 14.76
N ARG A 4 -8.02 -6.47 15.40
CA ARG A 4 -6.94 -7.41 15.06
C ARG A 4 -7.23 -8.12 13.75
N GLU A 5 -8.48 -8.49 13.50
CA GLU A 5 -8.92 -9.17 12.28
C GLU A 5 -8.83 -8.23 11.07
N GLU A 6 -9.27 -6.97 11.23
CA GLU A 6 -9.13 -5.92 10.22
C GLU A 6 -7.66 -5.67 9.85
N LEU A 7 -6.77 -5.63 10.85
CA LEU A 7 -5.33 -5.44 10.60
C LEU A 7 -4.73 -6.63 9.84
N VAL A 8 -5.07 -7.86 10.23
CA VAL A 8 -4.58 -9.07 9.55
C VAL A 8 -5.08 -9.10 8.10
N LEU A 9 -6.35 -8.79 7.87
CA LEU A 9 -6.91 -8.70 6.53
C LEU A 9 -6.20 -7.63 5.70
N PHE A 10 -5.98 -6.43 6.27
CA PHE A 10 -5.24 -5.36 5.61
C PHE A 10 -3.84 -5.82 5.21
N VAL A 11 -3.07 -6.44 6.12
CA VAL A 11 -1.72 -6.91 5.84
C VAL A 11 -1.71 -7.97 4.73
N ILE A 12 -2.67 -8.90 4.73
CA ILE A 12 -2.79 -9.92 3.68
C ILE A 12 -3.08 -9.27 2.32
N VAL A 13 -4.09 -8.39 2.25
CA VAL A 13 -4.47 -7.70 1.02
C VAL A 13 -3.34 -6.83 0.50
N ALA A 14 -2.69 -6.06 1.38
CA ALA A 14 -1.54 -5.23 1.03
C ALA A 14 -0.37 -6.08 0.50
N SER A 15 -0.11 -7.24 1.11
CA SER A 15 0.94 -8.16 0.66
C SER A 15 0.63 -8.74 -0.73
N ILE A 16 -0.63 -9.10 -1.00
CA ILE A 16 -1.06 -9.55 -2.33
C ILE A 16 -0.90 -8.43 -3.35
N MET A 17 -1.35 -7.21 -3.03
CA MET A 17 -1.20 -6.05 -3.93
C MET A 17 0.26 -5.71 -4.21
N LEU A 18 1.13 -5.80 -3.20
CA LEU A 18 2.58 -5.63 -3.35
C LEU A 18 3.17 -6.64 -4.33
N TYR A 19 2.84 -7.93 -4.14
CA TYR A 19 3.33 -8.98 -5.00
C TYR A 19 2.82 -8.82 -6.44
N LEU A 20 1.53 -8.56 -6.64
CA LEU A 20 0.95 -8.33 -7.97
C LEU A 20 1.55 -7.10 -8.65
N SER A 21 1.82 -6.02 -7.90
CA SER A 21 2.47 -4.82 -8.42
C SER A 21 3.90 -5.11 -8.87
N ALA A 22 4.65 -5.89 -8.10
CA ALA A 22 6.01 -6.31 -8.45
C ALA A 22 6.05 -7.23 -9.68
N VAL A 23 5.15 -8.20 -9.79
CA VAL A 23 5.04 -9.06 -10.97
C VAL A 23 4.64 -8.25 -12.20
N GLY A 24 3.64 -7.38 -12.08
CA GLY A 24 3.14 -6.57 -13.18
C GLY A 24 4.20 -5.60 -13.70
N ILE A 25 4.89 -4.87 -12.83
CA ILE A 25 5.92 -3.94 -13.28
C ILE A 25 7.12 -4.67 -13.89
N TYR A 26 7.53 -5.81 -13.33
CA TYR A 26 8.58 -6.65 -13.90
C TYR A 26 8.21 -7.06 -15.33
N TYR A 27 6.98 -7.53 -15.54
CA TYR A 27 6.50 -7.93 -16.85
C TYR A 27 6.59 -6.79 -17.89
N PHE A 28 6.26 -5.56 -17.50
CA PHE A 28 6.27 -4.42 -18.43
C PHE A 28 7.64 -3.78 -18.63
N GLU A 29 8.53 -3.82 -17.64
CA GLU A 29 9.76 -3.03 -17.63
C GLU A 29 11.04 -3.87 -17.74
N HIS A 30 11.00 -5.18 -17.51
CA HIS A 30 12.21 -6.01 -17.54
C HIS A 30 12.93 -5.96 -18.89
N GLU A 31 12.20 -6.03 -20.01
CA GLU A 31 12.80 -5.97 -21.35
C GLU A 31 13.43 -4.60 -21.64
N ALA A 32 12.80 -3.51 -21.17
CA ALA A 32 13.26 -2.15 -21.41
C ALA A 32 14.37 -1.72 -20.44
N GLN A 33 14.37 -2.25 -19.22
CA GLN A 33 15.24 -1.86 -18.12
C GLN A 33 15.66 -3.09 -17.28
N PRO A 34 16.42 -4.04 -17.86
CA PRO A 34 16.75 -5.31 -17.20
C PRO A 34 17.61 -5.12 -15.95
N GLU A 35 18.42 -4.06 -15.87
CA GLU A 35 19.22 -3.76 -14.68
C GLU A 35 18.39 -3.15 -13.54
N ALA A 36 17.35 -2.37 -13.88
CA ALA A 36 16.49 -1.72 -12.89
C ALA A 36 15.37 -2.65 -12.39
N PHE A 37 14.86 -3.53 -13.25
CA PHE A 37 13.87 -4.55 -12.94
C PHE A 37 14.38 -5.98 -13.25
N PRO A 38 15.45 -6.46 -12.60
CA PRO A 38 16.10 -7.73 -12.96
C PRO A 38 15.31 -8.98 -12.56
N SER A 39 14.48 -8.89 -11.52
CA SER A 39 13.61 -9.98 -11.08
C SER A 39 12.40 -9.43 -10.33
N VAL A 40 11.35 -10.24 -10.18
CA VAL A 40 10.16 -9.89 -9.39
C VAL A 40 10.52 -9.47 -7.97
N PHE A 41 11.50 -10.13 -7.33
CA PHE A 41 11.93 -9.78 -5.98
C PHE A 41 12.61 -8.41 -5.91
N HIS A 42 13.38 -8.02 -6.94
CA HIS A 42 13.91 -6.66 -7.02
C HIS A 42 12.80 -5.65 -7.29
N SER A 43 11.80 -6.00 -8.10
CA SER A 43 10.62 -5.16 -8.36
C SER A 43 9.73 -4.92 -7.13
N LEU A 44 9.84 -5.74 -6.08
CA LEU A 44 9.19 -5.46 -4.79
C LEU A 44 9.66 -4.14 -4.17
N TRP A 45 10.92 -3.73 -4.38
CA TRP A 45 11.42 -2.45 -3.88
C TRP A 45 10.65 -1.27 -4.50
N TRP A 46 10.50 -1.30 -5.82
CA TRP A 46 9.68 -0.33 -6.54
C TRP A 46 8.23 -0.37 -6.07
N ALA A 47 7.64 -1.58 -5.96
CA ALA A 47 6.25 -1.74 -5.54
C ALA A 47 5.99 -1.21 -4.13
N MET A 48 6.90 -1.50 -3.18
CA MET A 48 6.84 -0.98 -1.81
C MET A 48 6.90 0.54 -1.81
N SER A 49 7.96 1.14 -2.37
CA SER A 49 8.14 2.59 -2.37
C SER A 49 7.00 3.33 -3.08
N THR A 50 6.42 2.74 -4.12
CA THR A 50 5.29 3.31 -4.87
C THR A 50 3.98 3.20 -4.11
N LEU A 51 3.61 1.99 -3.64
CA LEU A 51 2.35 1.77 -2.93
C LEU A 51 2.28 2.47 -1.58
N THR A 52 3.42 2.65 -0.90
CA THR A 52 3.49 3.43 0.35
C THR A 52 3.69 4.92 0.10
N THR A 53 3.61 5.39 -1.16
CA THR A 53 3.74 6.80 -1.55
C THR A 53 5.07 7.46 -1.20
N VAL A 54 6.12 6.66 -0.97
CA VAL A 54 7.48 7.17 -0.68
C VAL A 54 8.15 7.67 -1.95
N GLY A 55 8.14 6.86 -3.00
CA GLY A 55 8.58 7.25 -4.35
C GLY A 55 10.00 7.81 -4.42
N TYR A 56 11.02 7.02 -4.05
CA TYR A 56 12.42 7.47 -4.09
C TYR A 56 12.89 7.95 -5.47
N GLY A 57 12.31 7.42 -6.55
CA GLY A 57 12.61 7.82 -7.93
C GLY A 57 13.90 7.24 -8.49
N ASP A 58 14.54 6.32 -7.77
CA ASP A 58 15.71 5.55 -8.19
C ASP A 58 15.39 4.56 -9.32
N VAL A 59 14.19 4.00 -9.30
CA VAL A 59 13.67 3.12 -10.36
C VAL A 59 12.25 3.54 -10.71
N TYR A 60 11.91 3.60 -12.00
CA TYR A 60 10.58 4.02 -12.47
C TYR A 60 10.29 3.46 -13.88
N PRO A 61 9.00 3.31 -14.26
CA PRO A 61 8.63 2.80 -15.58
C PRO A 61 8.96 3.77 -16.72
N ILE A 62 9.58 3.26 -17.79
CA ILE A 62 9.80 4.00 -19.03
C ILE A 62 8.94 3.49 -20.18
N ALA A 63 8.46 2.24 -20.12
CA ALA A 63 7.60 1.66 -21.13
C ALA A 63 6.19 2.25 -21.05
N ALA A 64 5.53 2.39 -22.21
CA ALA A 64 4.16 2.90 -22.26
C ALA A 64 3.20 2.02 -21.43
N GLY A 65 3.31 0.69 -21.55
CA GLY A 65 2.54 -0.26 -20.76
C GLY A 65 2.81 -0.15 -19.25
N GLY A 66 4.08 -0.04 -18.86
CA GLY A 66 4.48 0.11 -17.45
C GLY A 66 3.98 1.41 -16.83
N ARG A 67 3.95 2.52 -17.59
CA ARG A 67 3.38 3.80 -17.13
C ARG A 67 1.87 3.73 -16.93
N VAL A 68 1.14 3.12 -17.86
CA VAL A 68 -0.32 2.92 -17.74
C VAL A 68 -0.62 2.01 -16.55
N PHE A 69 0.10 0.90 -16.41
CA PHE A 69 -0.02 0.00 -15.26
C PHE A 69 0.23 0.73 -13.94
N THR A 70 1.31 1.50 -13.87
CA THR A 70 1.70 2.28 -12.69
C THR A 70 0.63 3.30 -12.30
N ALA A 71 -0.05 3.93 -13.26
CA ALA A 71 -1.15 4.84 -12.96
C ALA A 71 -2.26 4.15 -12.15
N PHE A 72 -2.62 2.90 -12.47
CA PHE A 72 -3.57 2.12 -11.67
C PHE A 72 -3.02 1.77 -10.28
N VAL A 73 -1.73 1.37 -10.20
CA VAL A 73 -1.06 1.07 -8.93
C VAL A 73 -1.07 2.28 -7.99
N LEU A 74 -0.88 3.50 -8.51
CA LEU A 74 -0.93 4.73 -7.71
C LEU A 74 -2.30 4.95 -7.05
N PHE A 75 -3.40 4.71 -7.76
CA PHE A 75 -4.75 4.79 -7.17
C PHE A 75 -4.96 3.75 -6.06
N VAL A 76 -4.43 2.54 -6.23
CA VAL A 76 -4.46 1.50 -5.19
C VAL A 76 -3.62 1.91 -3.97
N GLY A 77 -2.44 2.48 -4.20
CA GLY A 77 -1.54 2.95 -3.15
C GLY A 77 -2.19 3.97 -2.20
N LEU A 78 -3.00 4.88 -2.73
CA LEU A 78 -3.78 5.82 -1.91
C LEU A 78 -4.70 5.10 -0.91
N GLY A 79 -5.35 4.01 -1.35
CA GLY A 79 -6.17 3.18 -0.48
C GLY A 79 -5.35 2.47 0.61
N ILE A 80 -4.19 1.93 0.25
CA ILE A 80 -3.30 1.23 1.19
C ILE A 80 -2.83 2.16 2.31
N VAL A 81 -2.51 3.42 2.01
CA VAL A 81 -2.07 4.40 3.02
C VAL A 81 -3.26 4.89 3.88
N ALA A 82 -4.43 5.07 3.29
CA ALA A 82 -5.60 5.60 4.00
C ALA A 82 -6.18 4.63 5.04
N ILE A 83 -6.14 3.31 4.78
CA ILE A 83 -6.79 2.31 5.64
C ILE A 83 -6.20 2.28 7.07
N PRO A 84 -4.87 2.13 7.29
CA PRO A 84 -4.30 2.11 8.64
C PRO A 84 -4.56 3.40 9.41
N ALA A 85 -4.47 4.55 8.74
CA ALA A 85 -4.76 5.85 9.35
C ALA A 85 -6.23 5.92 9.82
N GLY A 86 -7.18 5.46 8.99
CA GLY A 86 -8.60 5.39 9.33
C GLY A 86 -8.90 4.43 10.48
N MET A 87 -8.21 3.28 10.54
CA MET A 87 -8.34 2.32 11.64
C MET A 87 -7.87 2.92 12.97
N VAL A 88 -6.71 3.59 12.97
CA VAL A 88 -6.17 4.27 14.16
C VAL A 88 -7.10 5.40 14.59
N ALA A 89 -7.55 6.26 13.66
CA ALA A 89 -8.48 7.34 13.98
C ALA A 89 -9.78 6.82 14.62
N THR A 90 -10.33 5.73 14.10
CA THR A 90 -11.52 5.07 14.64
C THR A 90 -11.26 4.51 16.04
N ALA A 91 -10.11 3.88 16.26
CA ALA A 91 -9.73 3.35 17.58
C ALA A 91 -9.62 4.48 18.62
N LEU A 92 -8.96 5.60 18.27
CA LEU A 92 -8.86 6.77 19.15
C LEU A 92 -10.22 7.44 19.39
N SER A 93 -11.10 7.50 18.38
CA SER A 93 -12.44 8.06 18.54
C SER A 93 -13.29 7.23 19.49
N ARG A 94 -13.21 5.89 19.41
CA ARG A 94 -13.90 4.98 20.33
C ARG A 94 -13.36 5.07 21.75
N ALA A 95 -12.04 5.22 21.91
CA ALA A 95 -11.44 5.41 23.22
C ALA A 95 -11.95 6.69 23.90
N ARG A 96 -12.05 7.80 23.16
CA ARG A 96 -12.58 9.07 23.67
C ARG A 96 -14.05 8.99 24.06
N SER A 97 -14.91 8.37 23.26
CA SER A 97 -16.34 8.26 23.60
C SER A 97 -16.58 7.47 24.89
N ILE A 98 -15.76 6.45 25.16
CA ILE A 98 -15.85 5.66 26.40
C ILE A 98 -15.48 6.52 27.62
N GLU A 99 -14.49 7.40 27.49
CA GLU A 99 -14.06 8.31 28.55
C GLU A 99 -15.09 9.40 28.83
N ASP A 100 -15.68 9.98 27.78
CA ASP A 100 -16.77 10.96 27.89
C ASP A 100 -18.00 10.37 28.61
N ASP A 101 -18.39 9.14 28.25
CA ASP A 101 -19.52 8.45 28.89
C ASP A 101 -19.22 8.10 30.36
N ALA A 102 -17.96 7.80 30.70
CA ALA A 102 -17.55 7.55 32.08
C ALA A 102 -17.54 8.82 32.96
N GLN A 103 -17.47 10.02 32.35
CA GLN A 103 -17.42 11.31 33.06
C GLN A 103 -18.78 12.03 33.10
N ARG A 104 -19.84 11.46 32.51
CA ARG A 104 -21.20 12.03 32.55
C ARG A 104 -21.80 11.92 33.95
N PRO A 105 -22.14 13.04 34.62
CA PRO A 105 -22.92 13.01 35.86
C PRO A 105 -24.37 12.59 35.58
N GLU A 106 -24.94 11.83 36.53
CA GLU A 106 -26.30 11.27 36.49
C GLU A 106 -27.41 12.33 36.48
#